data_AF-A0A7V4W702-F1
#
_entry.id   AF-A0A7V4W702-F1
#
_cell.length_a   1.000
_cell.length_b   1.000
_cell.length_c   1.000
_cell.angle_alpha   90.00
_cell.angle_beta   90.00
_cell.angle_gamma   90.00
#
_symmetry.space_group_name_H-M   'P 1'
#
loop_
_entity.id
_entity.type
_entity.pdbx_description
1 polymer ?
#
loop_
_entity_poly.entity_id
_entity_poly.type
_entity_poly.pdbx_seq_one_letter_code
_entity_poly.pdbx_strand_id
1 'polypeptide(L)'
;MAGRRIGVGERVFTTGQAARLCFVTPETILNWIRGGRLRAYRTAGGQFRILRPDLLRFMVEEGMAAELVDGEAGRRPTCWEFHEEEDARYGSVLGERCRECLVRRSETLNCWQLHGLVPLTVRRVDHCKDCAYFQKYGERGPGGASDPTSGWSAED
;
A
#
# COMPACT_ATOMS: atom_id res chain seq x y z
N MET A 1 -4.92 16.40 33.28
CA MET A 1 -5.24 15.51 32.15
C MET A 1 -4.45 14.23 32.30
N ALA A 2 -5.10 13.09 32.54
CA ALA A 2 -4.41 11.82 32.76
C ALA A 2 -3.73 11.35 31.47
N GLY A 3 -2.41 11.14 31.51
CA GLY A 3 -1.66 10.57 30.40
C GLY A 3 -2.05 9.10 30.20
N ARG A 4 -2.69 8.78 29.08
CA ARG A 4 -2.98 7.40 28.71
C ARG A 4 -1.65 6.68 28.44
N ARG A 5 -1.41 5.55 29.11
CA ARG A 5 -0.27 4.67 28.78
C ARG A 5 -0.59 4.01 27.43
N ILE A 6 0.25 4.25 26.43
CA ILE A 6 0.19 3.57 25.13
C ILE A 6 0.61 2.12 25.38
N GLY A 7 -0.23 1.16 25.01
CA GLY A 7 0.10 -0.26 25.12
C GLY A 7 1.20 -0.64 24.12
N VAL A 8 2.13 -1.49 24.51
CA VAL A 8 3.12 -2.07 23.58
C VAL A 8 2.34 -2.85 22.51
N GLY A 9 2.46 -2.41 21.24
CA GLY A 9 1.73 -2.98 20.09
C GLY A 9 0.55 -2.15 19.58
N GLU A 10 0.21 -1.02 20.21
CA GLU A 10 -0.85 -0.13 19.71
C GLU A 10 -0.40 0.59 18.43
N ARG A 11 -1.14 0.42 17.33
CA ARG A 11 -0.82 1.03 16.03
C ARG A 11 -0.90 2.55 16.12
N VAL A 12 0.14 3.22 15.62
CA VAL A 12 0.26 4.68 15.62
C VAL A 12 0.34 5.20 14.19
N PHE A 13 -0.40 6.26 13.89
CA PHE A 13 -0.45 6.90 12.59
C PHE A 13 0.28 8.24 12.61
N THR A 14 1.00 8.52 11.53
CA THR A 14 1.48 9.87 11.20
C THR A 14 0.33 10.70 10.61
N THR A 15 0.50 12.03 10.57
CA THR A 15 -0.47 12.93 9.92
C THR A 15 -0.70 12.57 8.45
N GLY A 16 0.36 12.17 7.72
CA GLY A 16 0.25 11.74 6.33
C GLY A 16 -0.52 10.41 6.16
N GLN A 17 -0.39 9.47 7.10
CA GLN A 17 -1.18 8.23 7.07
C GLN A 17 -2.65 8.50 7.38
N ALA A 18 -2.94 9.30 8.41
CA ALA A 18 -4.32 9.70 8.73
C ALA A 18 -4.97 10.48 7.58
N ALA A 19 -4.22 11.36 6.90
CA ALA A 19 -4.70 12.11 5.74
C ALA A 19 -5.18 11.18 4.61
N ARG A 20 -4.43 10.10 4.32
CA ARG A 20 -4.82 9.09 3.32
C ARG A 20 -6.07 8.32 3.73
N LEU A 21 -6.17 7.93 5.01
CA LEU A 21 -7.33 7.19 5.52
C LEU A 21 -8.60 8.05 5.54
N CYS A 22 -8.47 9.35 5.80
CA CYS A 22 -9.59 10.29 5.81
C CYS A 22 -9.83 10.98 4.45
N PHE A 23 -9.07 10.64 3.40
CA PHE A 23 -9.14 11.28 2.08
C PHE A 23 -9.04 12.81 2.09
N VAL A 24 -8.15 13.34 2.93
CA VAL A 24 -7.88 14.78 3.04
C VAL A 24 -6.39 15.09 2.92
N THR A 25 -6.04 16.36 2.97
CA THR A 25 -4.62 16.77 3.00
C THR A 25 -4.02 16.63 4.41
N PRO A 26 -2.69 16.47 4.55
CA PRO A 26 -2.03 16.53 5.86
C PRO A 26 -2.28 17.84 6.62
N GLU A 27 -2.45 18.97 5.91
CA GLU A 27 -2.77 20.25 6.54
C GLU A 27 -4.16 20.23 7.18
N THR A 28 -5.14 19.59 6.53
CA THR A 28 -6.48 19.38 7.10
C THR A 28 -6.40 18.60 8.41
N ILE A 29 -5.62 17.52 8.46
CA ILE A 29 -5.38 16.75 9.69
C ILE A 29 -4.74 17.63 10.78
N LEU A 30 -3.73 18.43 10.43
CA LEU A 30 -3.07 19.33 11.37
C LEU A 30 -4.05 20.37 11.93
N ASN A 31 -4.94 20.90 11.11
CA ASN A 31 -5.98 21.84 11.54
C ASN A 31 -6.97 21.20 12.50
N TRP A 32 -7.38 19.95 12.26
CA TRP A 32 -8.22 19.21 13.21
C TRP A 32 -7.52 18.92 14.54
N ILE A 33 -6.21 18.63 14.52
CA ILE A 33 -5.42 18.46 15.75
C ILE A 33 -5.29 19.77 16.52
N ARG A 34 -4.91 20.86 15.85
CA ARG A 34 -4.74 22.19 16.45
C ARG A 34 -6.07 22.73 17.00
N GLY A 35 -7.18 22.44 16.30
CA GLY A 35 -8.54 22.77 16.73
C GLY A 35 -9.13 21.84 17.79
N GLY A 36 -8.38 20.82 18.24
CA GLY A 36 -8.83 19.89 19.29
C GLY A 36 -9.88 18.85 18.85
N ARG A 37 -10.23 18.80 17.56
CA ARG A 37 -11.18 17.84 17.00
C ARG A 37 -10.58 16.44 16.90
N LEU A 38 -9.32 16.34 16.50
CA LEU A 38 -8.59 15.08 16.39
C LEU A 38 -7.51 14.99 17.48
N ARG A 39 -7.61 14.00 18.35
CA ARG A 39 -6.64 13.79 19.43
C ARG A 39 -5.32 13.25 18.88
N ALA A 40 -4.21 13.87 19.26
CA ALA A 40 -2.86 13.45 18.92
C ALA A 40 -1.88 13.81 20.04
N TYR A 41 -0.71 13.17 20.05
CA TYR A 41 0.42 13.53 20.90
C TYR A 41 1.61 13.95 20.07
N ARG A 42 2.52 14.75 20.65
CA ARG A 42 3.76 15.15 20.00
C ARG A 42 4.89 14.21 20.39
N THR A 43 5.74 13.85 19.43
CA THR A 43 7.02 13.18 19.69
C THR A 43 8.07 14.19 20.14
N ALA A 44 9.20 13.71 20.67
CA ALA A 44 10.34 14.57 21.02
C ALA A 44 10.85 15.43 19.85
N GLY A 45 10.71 14.94 18.61
CA GLY A 45 11.02 15.67 17.38
C GLY A 45 9.91 16.63 16.89
N GLY A 46 8.89 16.89 17.70
CA GLY A 46 7.83 17.86 17.41
C GLY A 46 6.75 17.38 16.43
N GLN A 47 6.86 16.18 15.88
CA GLN A 47 5.86 15.61 14.97
C GLN A 47 4.64 15.09 15.74
N PHE A 48 3.45 15.21 15.14
CA PHE A 48 2.25 14.62 15.70
C PHE A 48 2.14 13.12 15.39
N ARG A 49 1.53 12.40 16.33
CA ARG A 49 1.18 10.98 16.26
C ARG A 49 -0.25 10.79 16.76
N ILE A 50 -1.00 10.00 16.01
CA ILE A 50 -2.42 9.73 16.27
C ILE A 50 -2.54 8.25 16.62
N LEU A 51 -3.14 7.95 17.76
CA LEU A 51 -3.39 6.56 18.16
C LEU A 51 -4.55 6.00 17.35
N ARG A 52 -4.49 4.71 17.01
CA ARG A 52 -5.59 3.99 16.35
C ARG A 52 -6.98 4.27 16.95
N PRO A 53 -7.23 4.13 18.28
CA PRO A 53 -8.55 4.40 18.84
C PRO A 53 -9.00 5.85 18.69
N ASP A 54 -8.08 6.81 18.66
CA ASP A 54 -8.42 8.22 18.47
C ASP A 54 -8.81 8.51 17.02
N LEU A 55 -8.09 7.91 16.06
CA LEU A 55 -8.42 8.02 14.64
C LEU A 55 -9.75 7.35 14.31
N LEU A 56 -9.97 6.12 14.80
CA LEU A 56 -11.22 5.39 14.59
C LEU A 56 -12.42 6.15 15.14
N ARG A 57 -12.33 6.64 16.39
CA ARG A 57 -13.39 7.41 17.01
C ARG A 57 -13.71 8.66 16.18
N PHE A 58 -12.69 9.40 15.79
CA PHE A 58 -12.84 10.60 14.95
C PHE A 58 -13.51 10.28 13.62
N MET A 59 -13.06 9.23 12.92
CA MET A 59 -13.63 8.84 11.63
C MET A 59 -15.11 8.47 11.75
N VAL A 60 -15.50 7.73 12.79
CA VAL A 60 -16.91 7.38 13.06
C VAL A 60 -17.74 8.63 13.36
N GLU A 61 -17.24 9.54 14.20
CA GLU A 61 -17.90 10.80 14.55
C GLU A 61 -18.13 11.71 13.33
N GLU A 62 -17.22 11.68 12.36
CA GLU A 62 -17.31 12.45 11.11
C GLU A 62 -18.02 11.69 9.98
N GLY A 63 -18.56 10.49 10.24
CA GLY A 63 -19.28 9.69 9.23
C GLY A 63 -18.40 9.08 8.14
N MET A 64 -17.13 8.83 8.43
CA MET A 64 -16.16 8.23 7.50
C MET A 64 -16.08 6.70 7.65
N ALA A 65 -15.68 6.01 6.57
CA ALA A 65 -15.44 4.57 6.55
C ALA A 65 -14.17 4.21 7.36
N ALA A 66 -14.36 3.70 8.57
CA ALA A 66 -13.30 3.40 9.53
C ALA A 66 -12.62 2.03 9.30
N GLU A 67 -13.17 1.22 8.41
CA GLU A 67 -12.70 -0.14 8.08
C GLU A 67 -11.28 -0.14 7.49
N LEU A 68 -10.88 0.97 6.87
CA LEU A 68 -9.55 1.14 6.26
C LEU A 68 -8.42 1.26 7.29
N VAL A 69 -8.72 1.57 8.55
CA VAL A 69 -7.70 1.80 9.59
C VAL A 69 -6.96 0.49 9.95
N ASP A 70 -7.63 -0.64 9.82
CA ASP A 70 -7.08 -1.97 10.10
C ASP A 70 -6.37 -2.60 8.91
N GLY A 71 -6.69 -2.17 7.68
CA GLY A 71 -5.92 -2.48 6.49
C GLY A 71 -4.46 -2.07 6.67
N GLU A 72 -3.52 -2.85 6.14
CA GLU A 72 -2.10 -2.48 6.10
C GLU A 72 -1.95 -1.18 5.31
N ALA A 73 -1.98 -0.03 6.00
CA ALA A 73 -1.75 1.30 5.44
C ALA A 73 -0.24 1.53 5.16
N GLY A 74 0.41 0.55 4.55
CA GLY A 74 1.55 0.79 3.69
C GLY A 74 0.99 1.03 2.30
N ARG A 75 1.27 2.19 1.69
CA ARG A 75 0.99 2.39 0.26
C ARG A 75 1.58 1.18 -0.47
N ARG A 76 0.74 0.31 -1.05
CA ARG A 76 1.22 -0.76 -1.91
C ARG A 76 1.81 -0.05 -3.13
N PRO A 77 3.15 -0.05 -3.31
CA PRO A 77 3.72 0.57 -4.48
C PRO A 77 3.22 -0.19 -5.70
N THR A 78 3.14 0.46 -6.83
CA THR A 78 2.98 -0.24 -8.12
C THR A 78 4.22 -1.10 -8.39
N CYS A 79 4.15 -2.05 -9.33
CA CYS A 79 5.29 -2.93 -9.60
C CYS A 79 6.53 -2.16 -10.07
N TRP A 80 6.35 -1.10 -10.86
CA TRP A 80 7.49 -0.30 -11.35
C TRP A 80 8.09 0.58 -10.27
N GLU A 81 7.31 1.19 -9.37
CA GLU A 81 7.84 1.97 -8.24
C GLU A 81 8.68 1.09 -7.31
N PHE A 82 8.20 -0.11 -7.01
CA PHE A 82 8.94 -1.07 -6.20
C PHE A 82 10.26 -1.47 -6.86
N HIS A 83 10.24 -1.71 -8.17
CA HIS A 83 11.42 -2.14 -8.91
C HIS A 83 12.41 -1.00 -9.21
N GLU A 84 11.95 0.25 -9.35
CA GLU A 84 12.83 1.42 -9.46
C GLU A 84 13.63 1.64 -8.18
N GLU A 85 13.01 1.44 -7.01
CA GLU A 85 13.73 1.48 -5.72
C GLU A 85 14.76 0.35 -5.60
N GLU A 86 14.44 -0.87 -6.05
CA GLU A 86 15.38 -2.00 -6.11
C GLU A 86 16.54 -1.74 -7.08
N ASP A 87 16.23 -1.26 -8.28
CA ASP A 87 17.19 -0.98 -9.36
C ASP A 87 18.16 0.13 -8.94
N ALA A 88 17.66 1.17 -8.25
CA ALA A 88 18.49 2.24 -7.71
C ALA A 88 19.46 1.76 -6.61
N ARG A 89 19.09 0.70 -5.87
CA ARG A 89 19.91 0.16 -4.77
C ARG A 89 21.00 -0.81 -5.23
N TYR A 90 20.74 -1.59 -6.29
CA TYR A 90 21.63 -2.68 -6.71
C TYR A 90 22.18 -2.53 -8.13
N GLY A 91 21.67 -1.59 -8.93
CA GLY A 91 21.90 -1.52 -10.36
C GLY A 91 21.18 -2.67 -11.08
N SER A 92 20.49 -2.38 -12.18
CA SER A 92 19.70 -3.40 -12.88
C SER A 92 19.70 -3.20 -14.38
N VAL A 93 19.94 -4.29 -15.09
CA VAL A 93 19.88 -4.39 -16.56
C VAL A 93 18.44 -4.67 -17.04
N LEU A 94 17.50 -4.91 -16.12
CA LEU A 94 16.13 -5.35 -16.42
C LEU A 94 15.09 -4.21 -16.38
N GLY A 95 15.46 -3.03 -15.85
CA GLY A 95 14.56 -1.88 -15.70
C GLY A 95 14.04 -1.29 -17.01
N GLU A 96 14.82 -1.38 -18.10
CA GLU A 96 14.44 -0.84 -19.41
C GLU A 96 13.21 -1.54 -20.00
N ARG A 97 13.11 -2.86 -19.82
CA ARG A 97 11.95 -3.66 -20.27
C ARG A 97 10.64 -3.10 -19.70
N CYS A 98 10.65 -2.67 -18.44
CA CYS A 98 9.43 -2.16 -17.82
C CYS A 98 8.93 -0.84 -18.44
N ARG A 99 9.77 -0.06 -19.14
CA ARG A 99 9.35 1.21 -19.77
C ARG A 99 8.29 1.02 -20.86
N GLU A 100 8.35 -0.10 -21.58
CA GLU A 100 7.40 -0.42 -22.65
C GLU A 100 6.24 -1.31 -22.17
N CYS A 101 6.30 -1.81 -20.92
CA CYS A 101 5.26 -2.64 -20.35
C CYS A 101 3.92 -1.91 -20.26
N LEU A 102 2.85 -2.54 -20.76
CA LEU A 102 1.49 -1.99 -20.73
C LEU A 102 1.04 -1.60 -19.32
N VAL A 103 1.45 -2.36 -18.30
CA VAL A 103 1.09 -2.11 -16.90
C VAL A 103 1.66 -0.77 -16.42
N ARG A 104 2.93 -0.49 -16.74
CA ARG A 104 3.56 0.80 -16.45
C ARG A 104 2.98 1.93 -17.30
N ARG A 105 2.78 1.70 -18.61
CA ARG A 105 2.27 2.72 -19.54
C ARG A 105 0.83 3.15 -19.27
N SER A 106 0.01 2.25 -18.73
CA SER A 106 -1.40 2.52 -18.40
C SER A 106 -1.60 2.92 -16.94
N GLU A 107 -0.52 2.98 -16.15
CA GLU A 107 -0.57 3.25 -14.70
C GLU A 107 -1.54 2.31 -13.94
N THR A 108 -1.81 1.12 -14.49
CA THR A 108 -2.70 0.14 -13.88
C THR A 108 -1.96 -0.72 -12.86
N LEU A 109 -2.72 -1.36 -11.96
CA LEU A 109 -2.13 -2.14 -10.90
C LEU A 109 -1.81 -3.56 -11.38
N ASN A 110 -0.56 -3.96 -11.16
CA ASN A 110 -0.06 -5.34 -11.10
C ASN A 110 -0.18 -6.19 -12.37
N CYS A 111 0.96 -6.57 -12.96
CA CYS A 111 0.98 -7.36 -14.19
C CYS A 111 0.29 -8.73 -14.11
N TRP A 112 0.34 -9.43 -12.97
CA TRP A 112 -0.25 -10.77 -12.88
C TRP A 112 -1.78 -10.77 -12.95
N GLN A 113 -2.46 -9.69 -12.54
CA GLN A 113 -3.92 -9.60 -12.60
C GLN A 113 -4.43 -9.52 -14.04
N LEU A 114 -3.54 -9.23 -14.98
CA LEU A 114 -3.83 -9.11 -16.41
C LEU A 114 -3.46 -10.37 -17.20
N HIS A 115 -2.94 -11.41 -16.54
CA HIS A 115 -2.65 -12.69 -17.19
C HIS A 115 -3.92 -13.24 -17.86
N GLY A 116 -3.82 -13.55 -19.16
CA GLY A 116 -4.94 -14.06 -19.96
C GLY A 116 -5.96 -13.02 -20.43
N LEU A 117 -5.92 -11.80 -19.89
CA LEU A 117 -6.80 -10.70 -20.32
C LEU A 117 -6.18 -9.84 -21.41
N VAL A 118 -4.87 -9.61 -21.34
CA VAL A 118 -4.12 -8.86 -22.35
C VAL A 118 -2.74 -9.47 -22.59
N PRO A 119 -2.17 -9.32 -23.80
CA PRO A 119 -0.80 -9.71 -24.06
C PRO A 119 0.16 -8.87 -23.22
N LEU A 120 0.84 -9.50 -22.27
CA LEU A 120 1.96 -8.88 -21.55
C LEU A 120 3.25 -9.19 -22.30
N THR A 121 3.46 -8.42 -23.37
CA THR A 121 4.58 -8.56 -24.31
C THR A 121 5.92 -8.17 -23.70
N VAL A 122 5.92 -7.28 -22.70
CA VAL A 122 7.12 -6.88 -21.99
C VAL A 122 6.91 -7.03 -20.49
N ARG A 123 7.75 -7.86 -19.86
CA ARG A 123 7.73 -8.17 -18.42
C ARG A 123 9.13 -8.02 -17.85
N ARG A 124 9.24 -7.75 -16.54
CA ARG A 124 10.53 -7.68 -15.84
C ARG A 124 11.20 -9.05 -15.76
N VAL A 125 10.41 -10.08 -15.48
CA VAL A 125 10.81 -11.49 -15.39
C VAL A 125 9.78 -12.36 -16.10
N ASP A 126 10.19 -13.56 -16.51
CA ASP A 126 9.36 -14.47 -17.31
C ASP A 126 8.27 -15.15 -16.47
N HIS A 127 8.52 -15.39 -15.17
CA HIS A 127 7.56 -16.01 -14.26
C HIS A 127 7.32 -15.19 -12.99
N CYS A 128 6.06 -15.18 -12.52
CA CYS A 128 5.68 -14.47 -11.30
C CYS A 128 6.44 -14.95 -10.05
N LYS A 129 6.73 -16.25 -9.97
CA LYS A 129 7.52 -16.84 -8.88
C LYS A 129 8.92 -16.24 -8.73
N ASP A 130 9.47 -15.65 -9.80
CA ASP A 130 10.79 -15.03 -9.83
C ASP A 130 10.73 -13.50 -9.65
N CYS A 131 9.53 -12.92 -9.49
CA CYS A 131 9.33 -11.49 -9.35
C CYS A 131 9.28 -11.07 -7.87
N ALA A 132 10.25 -10.30 -7.39
CA ALA A 132 10.29 -9.82 -6.01
C ALA A 132 9.03 -9.03 -5.59
N TYR A 133 8.43 -8.27 -6.52
CA TYR A 133 7.18 -7.56 -6.27
C TYR A 133 6.00 -8.55 -6.09
N PHE A 134 5.94 -9.59 -6.92
CA PHE A 134 4.93 -10.64 -6.79
C PHE A 134 5.14 -11.50 -5.54
N GLN A 135 6.38 -11.86 -5.20
CA GLN A 135 6.64 -12.60 -3.96
C GLN A 135 6.20 -11.79 -2.72
N LYS A 136 6.40 -10.47 -2.75
CA LYS A 136 6.03 -9.59 -1.63
C LYS A 136 4.54 -9.27 -1.57
N TYR A 137 3.88 -9.12 -2.71
CA TYR A 137 2.51 -8.60 -2.77
C TYR A 137 1.51 -9.51 -3.50
N GLY A 138 1.95 -10.47 -4.30
CA GLY A 138 1.15 -11.27 -5.23
C GLY A 138 0.02 -12.08 -4.59
N GLU A 139 0.13 -12.44 -3.31
CA GLU A 139 -0.83 -13.35 -2.65
C GLU A 139 -1.18 -12.95 -1.20
N ARG A 140 -1.53 -11.68 -0.98
CA ARG A 140 -2.25 -11.27 0.25
C ARG A 140 -3.46 -10.39 -0.08
N GLY A 141 -4.49 -11.01 -0.63
CA GLY A 141 -5.87 -10.51 -0.62
C GLY A 141 -6.77 -11.55 0.07
N PRO A 142 -7.90 -11.16 0.66
CA PRO A 142 -8.78 -12.11 1.34
C PRO A 142 -9.43 -13.04 0.29
N GLY A 143 -8.91 -14.26 0.17
CA GLY A 143 -9.41 -15.26 -0.77
C GLY A 143 -8.31 -15.76 -1.69
N GLY A 144 -7.54 -16.75 -1.23
CA GLY A 144 -6.68 -17.55 -2.10
C GLY A 144 -7.54 -18.35 -3.06
N ALA A 145 -7.42 -18.06 -4.35
CA ALA A 145 -7.91 -18.93 -5.41
C ALA A 145 -6.68 -19.43 -6.18
N SER A 146 -6.57 -20.75 -6.20
CA SER A 146 -5.56 -21.54 -6.89
C SER A 146 -5.38 -21.16 -8.37
N ASP A 147 -4.13 -21.18 -8.79
CA ASP A 147 -3.60 -21.06 -10.15
C ASP A 147 -4.46 -21.76 -11.24
N PRO A 148 -4.97 -21.05 -12.27
CA PRO A 148 -5.71 -21.65 -13.37
C PRO A 148 -4.82 -22.18 -14.52
N THR A 149 -3.48 -22.19 -14.38
CA THR A 149 -2.58 -22.61 -15.48
C THR A 149 -2.14 -24.07 -15.45
N SER A 150 -2.57 -24.87 -14.48
CA SER A 150 -2.34 -26.32 -14.44
C SER A 150 -3.37 -27.08 -15.28
N GLY A 151 -3.26 -27.03 -16.61
CA GLY A 151 -4.06 -27.94 -17.44
C GLY A 151 -4.19 -27.62 -18.92
N TRP A 152 -3.09 -27.37 -19.63
CA TRP A 152 -3.07 -27.48 -21.09
C TRP A 152 -1.82 -28.23 -21.53
N SER A 153 -1.86 -29.56 -21.44
CA SER A 153 -1.00 -30.43 -22.25
C SER A 153 -1.74 -30.69 -23.56
N ALA A 154 -1.22 -30.14 -24.66
CA ALA A 154 -1.58 -30.58 -26.00
C ALA A 154 -0.43 -31.47 -26.50
N GLU A 155 -0.63 -32.78 -26.39
CA GLU A 155 0.08 -33.77 -27.20
C GLU A 155 -0.87 -34.22 -28.33
N ASP A 156 -0.26 -34.52 -29.47
CA ASP A 156 -0.76 -34.93 -30.80
C ASP A 156 -1.33 -33.86 -31.76
#